data_AF-A0A2T4J3L8-F1
#
_entry.id   AF-A0A2T4J3L8-F1
#
_cell.length_a   1.000
_cell.length_b   1.000
_cell.length_c   1.000
_cell.angle_alpha   90.00
_cell.angle_beta   90.00
_cell.angle_gamma   90.00
#
_symmetry.space_group_name_H-M   'P 1'
#
loop_
_entity.id
_entity.type
_entity.pdbx_description
1 polymer ?
#
loop_
_entity_poly.entity_id
_entity_poly.type
_entity_poly.pdbx_seq_one_letter_code
_entity_poly.pdbx_strand_id
1 'polypeptide(L)'
;MKVIIPETGQIVIVLSTEELDRDLQAYRGEACSHTRQELRRLSTANGGYQVKFQCLGCGKRIGNPRKQQSDDDKFPLADKGVEERYENRRSQEQSEIYLKHARLQVEKQSSWWKTYNAYLQSEEWATKRELVLKRALGICEGCRIKKASEVHHLSYSHVGKEFLFELVAVCEDCHQRLHDEKQPDLDEFFDSDDDPEDD
;
A
#
# COMPACT_ATOMS: atom_id res chain seq x y z
N MET A 1 0.97 2.02 4.14
CA MET A 1 2.04 1.54 5.05
C MET A 1 3.39 2.04 4.54
N LYS A 2 4.24 2.63 5.38
CA LYS A 2 5.58 3.11 4.98
C LYS A 2 6.60 2.00 5.23
N VAL A 3 7.37 1.63 4.20
CA VAL A 3 8.39 0.59 4.27
C VAL A 3 9.72 1.15 3.79
N ILE A 4 10.81 0.73 4.43
CA ILE A 4 12.18 1.02 3.98
C ILE A 4 12.74 -0.28 3.40
N ILE A 5 13.15 -0.26 2.13
CA ILE A 5 13.78 -1.42 1.49
C ILE A 5 15.23 -1.51 2.01
N PRO A 6 15.62 -2.58 2.73
CA PRO A 6 16.92 -2.65 3.39
C PRO A 6 18.11 -2.53 2.45
N GLU A 7 18.00 -3.07 1.23
CA GLU A 7 19.10 -3.12 0.27
C GLU A 7 19.42 -1.77 -0.36
N THR A 8 18.42 -0.90 -0.51
CA THR A 8 18.54 0.37 -1.24
C THR A 8 18.36 1.60 -0.34
N GLY A 9 17.84 1.42 0.87
CA GLY A 9 17.40 2.51 1.74
C GLY A 9 16.18 3.27 1.20
N GLN A 10 15.59 2.81 0.09
CA GLN A 10 14.45 3.48 -0.53
C GLN A 10 13.22 3.39 0.37
N ILE A 11 12.58 4.53 0.57
CA ILE A 11 11.33 4.64 1.31
C ILE A 11 10.17 4.50 0.32
N VAL A 12 9.27 3.56 0.58
CA VAL A 12 8.12 3.27 -0.27
C VAL A 12 6.85 3.36 0.58
N ILE A 13 5.87 4.14 0.09
CA ILE A 13 4.50 4.04 0.57
C ILE A 13 3.84 2.92 -0.23
N VAL A 14 3.58 1.80 0.44
CA VAL A 14 2.97 0.61 -0.19
C VAL A 14 1.51 0.92 -0.49
N LEU A 15 1.15 0.85 -1.77
CA LEU A 15 -0.21 1.05 -2.27
C LEU A 15 -1.08 -0.19 -2.03
N SER A 16 -2.38 0.01 -1.84
CA SER A 16 -3.34 -1.10 -1.78
C SER A 16 -3.44 -1.75 -3.15
N THR A 17 -3.32 -3.08 -3.18
CA THR A 17 -3.47 -3.88 -4.40
C THR A 17 -4.19 -5.17 -4.03
N GLU A 18 -4.90 -5.78 -4.97
CA GLU A 18 -5.58 -7.06 -4.71
C GLU A 18 -4.62 -8.16 -4.25
N GLU A 19 -3.37 -8.15 -4.73
CA GLU A 19 -2.35 -9.12 -4.31
C GLU A 19 -1.94 -8.89 -2.85
N LEU A 20 -1.72 -7.64 -2.45
CA LEU A 20 -1.45 -7.27 -1.06
C LEU A 20 -2.64 -7.64 -0.17
N ASP A 21 -3.86 -7.35 -0.61
CA ASP A 21 -5.07 -7.63 0.16
C ASP A 21 -5.26 -9.14 0.37
N ARG A 22 -5.00 -9.96 -0.65
CA ARG A 22 -5.02 -11.42 -0.53
C ARG A 22 -3.96 -11.93 0.44
N ASP A 23 -2.71 -11.45 0.34
CA ASP A 23 -1.63 -11.86 1.25
C ASP A 23 -1.94 -11.45 2.70
N LEU A 24 -2.47 -10.24 2.92
CA LEU A 24 -2.88 -9.77 4.24
C LEU A 24 -4.09 -10.54 4.78
N GLN A 25 -5.04 -10.92 3.93
CA GLN A 25 -6.18 -11.75 4.32
C GLN A 25 -5.73 -13.16 4.73
N ALA A 26 -4.84 -13.79 3.95
CA ALA A 26 -4.25 -15.08 4.28
C ALA A 26 -3.51 -15.00 5.62
N TYR A 27 -2.66 -13.98 5.79
CA TYR A 27 -1.99 -13.69 7.05
C TYR A 27 -3.00 -13.58 8.20
N ARG A 28 -4.04 -12.75 8.09
CA ARG A 28 -5.07 -12.61 9.14
C ARG A 28 -5.79 -13.93 9.44
N GLY A 29 -6.01 -14.77 8.43
CA GLY A 29 -6.64 -16.09 8.56
C GLY A 29 -5.83 -17.09 9.40
N GLU A 30 -4.51 -16.92 9.45
CA GLU A 30 -3.60 -17.75 10.27
C GLU A 30 -3.50 -17.30 11.74
N ALA A 31 -4.28 -16.28 12.14
CA ALA A 31 -4.34 -15.86 13.53
C ALA A 31 -4.78 -17.02 14.45
N CYS A 32 -4.24 -17.05 15.67
CA CYS A 32 -4.54 -18.10 16.62
C CYS A 32 -6.04 -18.08 16.99
N SER A 33 -6.73 -19.21 16.80
CA SER A 33 -8.15 -19.38 17.14
C SER A 33 -8.42 -19.60 18.63
N HIS A 34 -7.37 -19.65 19.46
CA HIS A 34 -7.43 -19.86 20.92
C HIS A 34 -8.18 -21.12 21.38
N THR A 35 -8.36 -22.12 20.52
CA THR A 35 -9.09 -23.37 20.83
C THR A 35 -8.40 -24.21 21.90
N ARG A 36 -7.06 -24.16 21.96
CA ARG A 36 -6.24 -24.82 22.98
C ARG A 36 -5.93 -23.83 24.10
N GLN A 37 -6.65 -23.94 25.21
CA GLN A 37 -6.48 -23.07 26.37
C GLN A 37 -6.72 -23.82 27.68
N GLU A 38 -6.09 -23.36 28.74
CA GLU A 38 -6.27 -23.92 30.09
C GLU A 38 -6.14 -22.85 31.17
N LEU A 39 -6.63 -23.16 32.36
CA LEU A 39 -6.54 -22.26 33.51
C LEU A 39 -5.10 -22.18 34.02
N ARG A 40 -4.58 -20.96 34.13
CA ARG A 40 -3.25 -20.65 34.64
C ARG A 40 -3.32 -19.61 35.75
N ARG A 41 -2.43 -19.75 36.74
CA ARG A 41 -2.21 -18.76 37.80
C ARG A 41 -1.29 -17.64 37.31
N LEU A 42 -1.79 -16.41 37.36
CA LEU A 42 -1.07 -15.20 36.98
C LEU A 42 -0.68 -14.42 38.24
N SER A 43 0.62 -14.36 38.53
CA SER A 43 1.13 -13.60 39.68
C SER A 43 0.84 -12.11 39.54
N THR A 44 0.35 -11.48 40.60
CA THR A 44 0.14 -10.03 40.70
C THR A 44 1.32 -9.35 41.39
N ALA A 45 1.49 -8.05 41.19
CA ALA A 45 2.57 -7.28 41.83
C ALA A 45 2.48 -7.31 43.38
N ASN A 46 1.28 -7.51 43.93
CA ASN A 46 1.03 -7.57 45.37
C ASN A 46 1.30 -8.96 45.98
N GLY A 47 1.98 -9.86 45.25
CA GLY A 47 2.31 -11.21 45.72
C GLY A 47 1.15 -12.22 45.69
N GLY A 48 -0.03 -11.82 45.22
CA GLY A 48 -1.18 -12.71 45.00
C GLY A 48 -1.18 -13.34 43.60
N TYR A 49 -2.28 -14.01 43.25
CA TYR A 49 -2.47 -14.52 41.89
C TYR A 49 -3.92 -14.34 41.41
N GLN A 50 -4.09 -14.28 40.09
CA GLN A 50 -5.40 -14.40 39.43
C GLN A 50 -5.42 -15.71 38.64
N VAL A 51 -6.60 -16.34 38.50
CA VAL A 51 -6.72 -17.54 37.64
C VAL A 51 -7.45 -17.17 36.38
N LYS A 52 -6.85 -17.42 35.21
CA LYS A 52 -7.41 -17.05 33.92
C LYS A 52 -7.04 -18.09 32.86
N PHE A 53 -7.85 -18.19 31.79
CA PHE A 53 -7.48 -19.01 30.64
C PHE A 53 -6.27 -18.39 29.94
N GLN A 54 -5.25 -19.20 29.70
CA GLN A 54 -4.13 -18.87 28.81
C GLN A 54 -4.21 -19.79 27.59
N CYS A 55 -4.16 -19.20 26.40
CA CYS A 55 -4.00 -19.97 25.18
C CYS A 55 -2.61 -20.63 25.15
N LEU A 56 -2.57 -21.93 24.90
CA LEU A 56 -1.32 -22.69 24.83
C LEU A 56 -0.54 -22.47 23.54
N GLY A 57 -1.20 -21.98 22.48
CA GLY A 57 -0.57 -21.73 21.18
C GLY A 57 0.06 -20.34 21.05
N CYS A 58 -0.64 -19.30 21.51
CA CYS A 58 -0.18 -17.91 21.39
C CYS A 58 0.04 -17.22 22.73
N GLY A 59 -0.20 -17.87 23.88
CA GLY A 59 0.04 -17.25 25.19
C GLY A 59 -0.99 -16.22 25.63
N LYS A 60 -1.93 -15.81 24.76
CA LYS A 60 -2.95 -14.81 25.04
C LYS A 60 -3.82 -15.22 26.23
N ARG A 61 -4.12 -14.24 27.10
CA ARG A 61 -4.97 -14.44 28.27
C ARG A 61 -6.43 -14.16 27.92
N ILE A 62 -7.25 -15.21 27.89
CA ILE A 62 -8.63 -15.17 27.37
C ILE A 62 -9.65 -14.94 28.50
N GLY A 63 -10.64 -14.07 28.23
CA GLY A 63 -11.79 -13.83 29.10
C GLY A 63 -11.52 -12.99 30.34
N ASN A 64 -12.34 -13.16 31.37
CA ASN A 64 -12.18 -12.51 32.68
C ASN A 64 -11.53 -13.46 33.69
N PRO A 65 -10.86 -12.95 34.73
CA PRO A 65 -10.37 -13.77 35.83
C PRO A 65 -11.50 -14.58 36.47
N ARG A 66 -11.24 -15.86 36.76
CA ARG A 66 -12.13 -16.71 37.54
C ARG A 66 -12.06 -16.33 39.01
N LYS A 67 -13.19 -16.44 39.73
CA LYS A 67 -13.21 -16.33 41.19
C LYS A 67 -12.26 -17.38 41.79
N GLN A 68 -11.40 -16.93 42.70
CA GLN A 68 -10.43 -17.78 43.39
C GLN A 68 -11.14 -18.86 44.21
N GLN A 69 -10.53 -20.04 44.24
CA GLN A 69 -10.96 -21.21 45.00
C GLN A 69 -9.78 -21.80 45.78
N SER A 70 -10.07 -22.55 46.84
CA SER A 70 -9.04 -23.10 47.73
C SER A 70 -8.10 -24.09 47.07
N ASP A 71 -8.49 -24.69 45.94
CA ASP A 71 -7.74 -25.70 45.21
C ASP A 71 -6.98 -25.15 43.99
N ASP A 72 -6.91 -23.81 43.83
CA ASP A 72 -6.30 -23.16 42.68
C ASP A 72 -4.79 -23.39 42.55
N ASP A 73 -4.13 -23.80 43.62
CA ASP A 73 -2.70 -24.10 43.60
C ASP A 73 -2.32 -25.25 42.66
N LYS A 74 -3.31 -26.09 42.27
CA LYS A 74 -3.13 -27.14 41.26
C LYS A 74 -2.87 -26.59 39.86
N PHE A 75 -3.30 -25.36 39.58
CA PHE A 75 -3.13 -24.77 38.25
C PHE A 75 -1.67 -24.30 38.05
N PRO A 76 -1.07 -24.56 36.89
CA PRO A 76 0.29 -24.12 36.64
C PRO A 76 0.36 -22.60 36.52
N LEU A 77 1.55 -22.04 36.78
CA LEU A 77 1.80 -20.63 36.55
C LEU A 77 1.67 -20.29 35.06
N ALA A 78 1.21 -19.08 34.77
CA ALA A 78 1.12 -18.57 33.40
C ALA A 78 2.52 -18.49 32.78
N ASP A 79 2.64 -18.95 31.54
CA ASP A 79 3.89 -18.84 30.78
C ASP A 79 4.09 -17.38 30.38
N LYS A 80 5.19 -16.79 30.85
CA LYS A 80 5.53 -15.39 30.61
C LYS A 80 6.27 -15.29 29.27
N GLY A 81 5.81 -14.40 28.41
CA GLY A 81 6.46 -14.10 27.12
C GLY A 81 6.04 -14.97 25.94
N VAL A 82 5.16 -15.97 26.10
CA VAL A 82 4.61 -16.69 24.93
C VAL A 82 3.82 -15.74 24.03
N GLU A 83 3.01 -14.86 24.64
CA GLU A 83 2.23 -13.84 23.94
C GLU A 83 3.13 -12.88 23.17
N GLU A 84 4.13 -12.32 23.83
CA GLU A 84 5.13 -11.44 23.20
C GLU A 84 5.88 -12.15 22.06
N ARG A 85 6.33 -13.40 22.24
CA ARG A 85 6.98 -14.17 21.17
C ARG A 85 6.05 -14.39 19.98
N TYR A 86 4.78 -14.69 20.24
CA TYR A 86 3.78 -14.86 19.20
C TYR A 86 3.56 -13.55 18.43
N GLU A 87 3.34 -12.44 19.14
CA GLU A 87 3.12 -11.11 18.56
C GLU A 87 4.32 -10.63 17.75
N ASN A 88 5.54 -10.79 18.27
CA ASN A 88 6.77 -10.42 17.57
C ASN A 88 6.92 -11.20 16.26
N ARG A 89 6.74 -12.52 16.29
CA ARG A 89 6.78 -13.35 15.08
C ARG A 89 5.71 -12.89 14.07
N ARG A 90 4.48 -12.68 14.52
CA ARG A 90 3.37 -12.22 13.67
C ARG A 90 3.63 -10.84 13.07
N SER A 91 4.22 -9.92 13.83
CA SER A 91 4.60 -8.60 13.34
C SER A 91 5.73 -8.66 12.31
N GLN A 92 6.67 -9.60 12.47
CA GLN A 92 7.73 -9.86 11.49
C GLN A 92 7.14 -10.40 10.18
N GLU A 93 6.30 -11.44 10.25
CA GLU A 93 5.59 -12.00 9.09
C GLU A 93 4.80 -10.92 8.32
N GLN A 94 4.07 -10.05 9.04
CA GLN A 94 3.34 -8.96 8.40
C GLN A 94 4.28 -7.94 7.73
N SER A 95 5.40 -7.63 8.38
CA SER A 95 6.39 -6.70 7.86
C SER A 95 7.06 -7.25 6.59
N GLU A 96 7.29 -8.56 6.53
CA GLU A 96 7.80 -9.26 5.35
C GLU A 96 6.83 -9.19 4.18
N ILE A 97 5.51 -9.32 4.42
CA ILE A 97 4.48 -9.13 3.40
C ILE A 97 4.58 -7.71 2.83
N TYR A 98 4.57 -6.68 3.68
CA TYR A 98 4.69 -5.30 3.20
C TYR A 98 6.01 -5.04 2.47
N LEU A 99 7.12 -5.63 2.90
CA LEU A 99 8.41 -5.53 2.22
C LEU A 99 8.41 -6.20 0.84
N LYS A 100 7.81 -7.38 0.71
CA LYS A 100 7.58 -8.05 -0.58
C LYS A 100 6.84 -7.11 -1.53
N HIS A 101 5.73 -6.53 -1.09
CA HIS A 101 4.90 -5.66 -1.93
C HIS A 101 5.57 -4.33 -2.27
N ALA A 102 6.36 -3.76 -1.34
CA ALA A 102 7.19 -2.59 -1.63
C ALA A 102 8.19 -2.86 -2.77
N ARG A 103 8.86 -4.02 -2.75
CA ARG A 103 9.82 -4.42 -3.80
C ARG A 103 9.13 -4.60 -5.15
N LEU A 104 7.99 -5.31 -5.18
CA LEU A 104 7.21 -5.49 -6.40
C LEU A 104 6.73 -4.17 -7.00
N GLN A 105 6.35 -3.20 -6.17
CA GLN A 105 5.94 -1.87 -6.62
C GLN A 105 7.08 -1.12 -7.31
N VAL A 106 8.27 -1.12 -6.71
CA VAL A 106 9.47 -0.49 -7.29
C VAL A 106 9.89 -1.17 -8.59
N GLU A 107 9.88 -2.51 -8.63
CA GLU A 107 10.20 -3.27 -9.82
C GLU A 107 9.22 -2.98 -10.97
N LYS A 108 7.91 -2.99 -10.68
CA LYS A 108 6.87 -2.65 -11.67
C LYS A 108 7.05 -1.23 -12.21
N GLN A 109 7.31 -0.25 -11.33
CA GLN A 109 7.54 1.14 -11.74
C GLN A 109 8.77 1.26 -12.64
N SER A 110 9.89 0.63 -12.26
CA SER A 110 11.13 0.63 -13.05
C SER A 110 10.93 -0.03 -14.43
N SER A 111 10.26 -1.18 -14.46
CA SER A 111 9.94 -1.91 -15.69
C SER A 111 9.03 -1.11 -16.63
N TRP A 112 8.01 -0.43 -16.07
CA TRP A 112 7.13 0.44 -16.83
C TRP A 112 7.91 1.60 -17.47
N TRP A 113 8.75 2.32 -16.72
CA TRP A 113 9.57 3.40 -17.25
C TRP A 113 10.54 2.94 -18.33
N LYS A 114 11.14 1.76 -18.17
CA LYS A 114 12.02 1.16 -19.19
C LYS A 114 11.25 0.90 -20.48
N THR A 115 10.05 0.33 -20.38
CA THR A 115 9.19 0.02 -21.54
C THR A 115 8.68 1.29 -22.20
N TYR A 116 8.25 2.28 -21.41
CA TYR A 116 7.78 3.58 -21.87
C TYR A 116 8.90 4.35 -22.61
N ASN A 117 10.11 4.38 -22.04
CA ASN A 117 11.24 5.03 -22.70
C ASN A 117 11.63 4.33 -24.02
N ALA A 118 11.57 3.00 -24.07
CA ALA A 118 11.78 2.26 -25.31
C ALA A 118 10.67 2.57 -26.34
N TYR A 119 9.42 2.69 -25.88
CA TYR A 119 8.28 3.09 -26.72
C TYR A 119 8.48 4.49 -27.32
N LEU A 120 8.90 5.47 -26.52
CA LEU A 120 9.19 6.83 -27.00
C LEU A 120 10.35 6.90 -28.01
N GLN A 121 11.18 5.85 -28.11
CA GLN A 121 12.26 5.73 -29.10
C GLN A 121 11.83 4.94 -30.35
N SER A 122 10.60 4.43 -30.41
CA SER A 122 10.11 3.60 -31.52
C SER A 122 9.66 4.41 -32.73
N GLU A 123 9.68 3.77 -33.91
CA GLU A 123 9.11 4.32 -35.15
C GLU A 123 7.60 4.58 -35.04
N GLU A 124 6.90 3.76 -34.26
CA GLU A 124 5.46 3.92 -34.02
C GLU A 124 5.17 5.25 -33.31
N TRP A 125 5.90 5.56 -32.23
CA TRP A 125 5.78 6.84 -31.54
C TRP A 125 6.19 8.01 -32.45
N ALA A 126 7.28 7.87 -33.21
CA ALA A 126 7.72 8.90 -34.15
C ALA A 126 6.62 9.24 -35.17
N THR A 127 5.93 8.22 -35.70
CA THR A 127 4.80 8.36 -36.62
C THR A 127 3.63 9.09 -35.96
N LYS A 128 3.20 8.68 -34.75
CA LYS A 128 2.12 9.36 -34.02
C LYS A 128 2.48 10.81 -33.71
N ARG A 129 3.71 11.06 -33.26
CA ARG A 129 4.22 12.41 -32.97
C ARG A 129 4.14 13.31 -34.20
N GLU A 130 4.54 12.83 -35.37
CA GLU A 130 4.44 13.58 -36.62
C GLU A 130 2.97 13.92 -36.96
N LEU A 131 2.06 12.95 -36.84
CA LEU A 131 0.63 13.17 -37.11
C LEU A 131 0.01 14.23 -36.21
N VAL A 132 0.37 14.24 -34.92
CA VAL A 132 -0.12 15.23 -33.94
C VAL A 132 0.42 16.63 -34.26
N LEU A 133 1.72 16.75 -34.55
CA LEU A 133 2.33 18.03 -34.94
C LEU A 133 1.72 18.57 -36.25
N LYS A 134 1.45 17.67 -37.21
CA LYS A 134 0.81 18.01 -38.49
C LYS A 134 -0.64 18.48 -38.28
N ARG A 135 -1.42 17.80 -37.43
CA ARG A 135 -2.78 18.23 -37.05
C ARG A 135 -2.77 19.64 -36.49
N ALA A 136 -1.81 19.95 -35.63
CA ALA A 136 -1.67 21.26 -34.99
C ALA A 136 -1.09 22.35 -35.92
N LEU A 137 -0.78 22.01 -37.18
CA LEU A 137 -0.11 22.89 -38.14
C LEU A 137 1.22 23.45 -37.60
N GLY A 138 1.89 22.71 -36.72
CA GLY A 138 3.12 23.14 -36.05
C GLY A 138 2.94 24.28 -35.04
N ILE A 139 1.71 24.64 -34.66
CA ILE A 139 1.42 25.70 -33.67
C ILE A 139 1.01 25.05 -32.35
N CYS A 140 1.58 25.52 -31.24
CA CYS A 140 1.25 25.03 -29.90
C CYS A 140 -0.26 25.12 -29.63
N GLU A 141 -0.90 24.01 -29.28
CA GLU A 141 -2.34 23.94 -28.99
C GLU A 141 -2.70 24.58 -27.64
N GLY A 142 -1.75 24.68 -26.70
CA GLY A 142 -1.93 25.38 -25.42
C GLY A 142 -1.97 26.92 -25.55
N CYS A 143 -0.84 27.55 -25.89
CA CYS A 143 -0.77 29.02 -25.95
C CYS A 143 -1.16 29.63 -27.29
N ARG A 144 -1.22 28.84 -28.38
CA ARG A 144 -1.50 29.30 -29.76
C ARG A 144 -0.54 30.36 -30.32
N ILE A 145 0.55 30.67 -29.61
CA ILE A 145 1.53 31.72 -29.99
C ILE A 145 2.82 31.11 -30.53
N LYS A 146 3.37 30.10 -29.84
CA LYS A 146 4.67 29.51 -30.15
C LYS A 146 4.53 28.30 -31.08
N LYS A 147 5.64 27.94 -31.74
CA LYS A 147 5.76 26.68 -32.49
C LYS A 147 5.61 25.49 -31.53
N ALA A 148 4.86 24.47 -31.92
CA ALA A 148 4.83 23.20 -31.21
C ALA A 148 6.13 22.43 -31.48
N SER A 149 6.82 22.05 -30.42
CA SER A 149 8.06 21.26 -30.46
C SER A 149 7.91 19.91 -29.79
N GLU A 150 6.92 19.76 -28.90
CA GLU A 150 6.70 18.58 -28.07
C GLU A 150 5.27 18.05 -28.26
N VAL A 151 5.08 16.77 -27.92
CA VAL A 151 3.76 16.14 -27.83
C VAL A 151 3.56 15.65 -26.41
N HIS A 152 2.52 16.13 -25.75
CA HIS A 152 2.17 15.78 -24.39
C HIS A 152 1.05 14.72 -24.36
N HIS A 153 1.18 13.74 -23.47
CA HIS A 153 0.12 12.78 -23.18
C HIS A 153 -0.88 13.37 -22.18
N LEU A 154 -2.13 13.55 -22.60
CA LEU A 154 -3.23 13.95 -21.70
C LEU A 154 -3.63 12.80 -20.76
N SER A 155 -3.51 11.55 -21.24
CA SER A 155 -3.73 10.33 -20.48
C SER A 155 -2.62 9.31 -20.78
N TYR A 156 -2.30 8.50 -19.77
CA TYR A 156 -1.36 7.38 -19.89
C TYR A 156 -2.07 6.01 -19.95
N SER A 157 -3.41 5.98 -19.99
CA SER A 157 -4.21 4.74 -19.94
C SER A 157 -3.96 3.79 -21.12
N HIS A 158 -3.60 4.34 -22.28
CA HIS A 158 -3.47 3.58 -23.54
C HIS A 158 -2.06 3.65 -24.13
N VAL A 159 -1.01 3.96 -23.35
CA VAL A 159 0.38 4.06 -23.86
C VAL A 159 0.76 2.86 -24.74
N GLY A 160 1.27 3.14 -25.93
CA GLY A 160 1.57 2.16 -26.98
C GLY A 160 0.39 1.86 -27.91
N LYS A 161 -0.82 2.32 -27.59
CA LYS A 161 -2.07 2.15 -28.35
C LYS A 161 -2.98 3.38 -28.26
N GLU A 162 -2.43 4.52 -27.87
CA GLU A 162 -3.19 5.73 -27.60
C GLU A 162 -3.78 6.32 -28.87
N PHE A 163 -4.92 6.98 -28.71
CA PHE A 163 -5.55 7.74 -29.77
C PHE A 163 -4.86 9.09 -29.92
N LEU A 164 -4.82 9.64 -31.15
CA LEU A 164 -4.18 10.93 -31.39
C LEU A 164 -4.83 12.08 -30.60
N PHE A 165 -6.11 11.99 -30.22
CA PHE A 165 -6.78 13.01 -29.41
C PHE A 165 -6.37 12.97 -27.93
N GLU A 166 -5.74 11.88 -27.47
CA GLU A 166 -5.13 11.80 -26.13
C GLU A 166 -3.75 12.47 -26.10
N LEU A 167 -3.30 12.99 -27.25
CA LEU A 167 -2.03 13.66 -27.46
C LEU A 167 -2.26 15.11 -27.87
N VAL A 168 -1.46 16.03 -27.32
CA VAL A 168 -1.54 17.47 -27.63
C VAL A 168 -0.17 18.01 -28.03
N ALA A 169 -0.11 18.76 -29.12
CA ALA A 169 1.08 19.43 -29.61
C ALA A 169 1.33 20.73 -28.83
N VAL A 170 2.45 20.83 -28.14
CA VAL A 170 2.76 21.98 -27.26
C VAL A 170 4.17 22.52 -27.51
N CYS A 171 4.40 23.78 -27.15
CA CYS A 171 5.75 24.31 -27.01
C CYS A 171 6.37 23.84 -25.69
N GLU A 172 7.70 23.95 -25.57
CA GLU A 172 8.45 23.61 -24.36
C GLU A 172 7.87 24.24 -23.09
N ASP A 173 7.60 25.55 -23.08
CA ASP A 173 7.02 26.23 -21.92
C ASP A 173 5.67 25.65 -21.48
N CYS A 174 4.79 25.35 -22.44
CA CYS A 174 3.49 24.75 -22.15
C CYS A 174 3.65 23.30 -21.70
N HIS A 175 4.61 22.56 -22.26
CA HIS A 175 4.91 21.20 -21.85
C HIS A 175 5.39 21.14 -20.40
N GLN A 176 6.30 22.05 -19.99
CA GLN A 176 6.78 22.13 -18.61
C GLN A 176 5.65 22.43 -17.63
N ARG A 177 4.81 23.43 -17.93
CA ARG A 177 3.65 23.78 -17.11
C ARG A 177 2.70 22.60 -16.89
N LEU A 178 2.47 21.78 -17.92
CA LEU A 178 1.61 20.58 -17.82
C LEU A 178 2.22 19.48 -16.94
N HIS A 179 3.55 19.42 -16.80
CA HIS A 179 4.20 18.52 -15.84
C HIS A 179 4.17 19.06 -14.41
N ASP A 180 4.30 20.38 -14.25
CA ASP A 180 4.28 21.04 -12.93
C ASP A 180 2.87 21.02 -12.32
N GLU A 181 1.81 21.17 -13.13
CA GLU A 181 0.40 21.11 -12.68
C GLU A 181 -0.04 19.71 -12.21
N LYS A 182 0.76 18.66 -12.41
CA LYS A 182 0.53 17.32 -11.84
C LYS A 182 0.98 17.16 -10.38
N GLN A 183 1.26 18.26 -9.67
CA GLN A 183 1.23 18.28 -8.21
C GLN A 183 0.16 19.24 -7.68
N PRO A 184 -1.09 18.76 -7.53
CA PRO A 184 -1.88 19.06 -6.35
C PRO A 184 -1.75 17.89 -5.38
N ASP A 185 -1.41 18.22 -4.13
CA ASP A 185 -1.46 17.33 -2.97
C ASP A 185 -2.72 16.45 -3.00
N LEU A 186 -2.51 15.13 -3.04
CA LEU A 186 -3.54 14.12 -2.74
C LEU A 186 -3.75 14.00 -1.22
N ASP A 187 -3.94 15.12 -0.55
CA ASP A 187 -4.33 15.16 0.88
C ASP A 187 -5.72 15.79 1.11
N GLU A 188 -6.42 16.30 0.09
CA GLU A 188 -7.78 16.81 0.27
C GLU A 188 -8.63 16.47 -0.96
N PHE A 189 -9.60 15.55 -0.83
CA PHE A 189 -10.86 15.41 -1.61
C PHE A 189 -11.50 14.01 -1.43
N PHE A 190 -11.52 13.50 -0.19
CA PHE A 190 -12.49 12.50 0.25
C PHE A 190 -13.07 12.92 1.62
N ASP A 191 -13.58 14.15 1.65
CA ASP A 191 -14.60 14.58 2.61
C ASP A 191 -15.66 15.32 1.81
N SER A 192 -16.69 14.59 1.42
CA SER A 192 -18.01 15.17 1.21
C SER A 192 -19.00 14.18 1.81
N ASP A 193 -19.44 14.54 2.99
CA ASP A 193 -20.69 14.12 3.60
C ASP A 193 -21.77 13.89 2.53
N ASP A 194 -22.36 12.70 2.54
CA ASP A 194 -23.71 12.48 2.03
C ASP A 194 -24.45 11.73 3.15
N ASP A 195 -24.88 12.51 4.13
CA ASP A 195 -25.93 12.14 5.09
C ASP A 195 -27.23 12.77 4.57
N PRO A 196 -28.13 11.99 3.94
CA PRO A 196 -29.48 12.45 3.71
C PRO A 196 -30.33 12.10 4.95
N GLU A 197 -30.53 13.09 5.81
CA GLU A 197 -31.79 13.20 6.55
C GLU A 197 -32.91 13.31 5.51
N ASP A 198 -33.81 12.33 5.47
CA ASP A 198 -35.12 12.44 4.83
C ASP A 198 -36.19 12.05 5.87
N ASP A 199 -36.98 13.07 6.22
CA ASP A 199 -38.36 13.14 6.77
C ASP A 199 -39.02 11.90 7.42
#